data_AF-A0A0D2YIX0-F1
#
_entry.id   AF-A0A0D2YIX0-F1
#
_cell.length_a   1.000
_cell.length_b   1.000
_cell.length_c   1.000
_cell.angle_alpha   90.00
_cell.angle_beta   90.00
_cell.angle_gamma   90.00
#
_symmetry.space_group_name_H-M   'P 1'
#
loop_
_entity.id
_entity.type
_entity.pdbx_description
1 polymer ?
#
loop_
_entity_poly.entity_id
_entity_poly.type
_entity_poly.pdbx_seq_one_letter_code
_entity_poly.pdbx_strand_id
1 'polypeptide(L)'
;MFSNYVTDMAFYYEHGYNYVFPNLEPLLEKGLNDPHALRTPGGRERRDAVAIGKRYIQGKIALEKKHKGHLLNRSARLDRRTAQIVSLSESSLLGMAAEATARGFDPGAVMADLVFSSPGTDVVDVGCDLVNSEVMNSFLNVTDITDSGVVSEDVLRRVYDAYAVMGARMLTQRWHEPVARMCAALYTWHIQNDRHMFFRRALLGWSKARKTPAQPQSEGDFDEVFDKQFRLTGFSRPLDAKYACNGEDTCDHVHEHLERHDEEPLLKELWWYLVTGPLEYVRGGKVDEARELELAEGSRLRMAKLFARGRVLEMVWLIAHANHHAWQVNYLFEAAMFGSILDGGKLIGKLDRKDQ
;
A
#
# COMPACT_ATOMS: atom_id res chain seq x y z
N MET A 1 24.33 0.55 -0.36
CA MET A 1 23.03 1.27 -0.38
C MET A 1 22.65 1.81 -1.76
N PHE A 2 23.48 2.64 -2.43
CA PHE A 2 23.11 3.20 -3.74
C PHE A 2 22.76 2.14 -4.80
N SER A 3 23.53 1.04 -4.89
CA SER A 3 23.22 -0.06 -5.81
C SER A 3 21.85 -0.73 -5.53
N ASN A 4 21.40 -0.83 -4.27
CA ASN A 4 20.06 -1.35 -3.94
C ASN A 4 18.95 -0.44 -4.49
N TYR A 5 19.12 0.88 -4.33
CA TYR A 5 18.19 1.87 -4.89
C TYR A 5 18.12 1.76 -6.41
N VAL A 6 19.29 1.66 -7.06
CA VAL A 6 19.36 1.50 -8.52
C VAL A 6 18.65 0.23 -8.97
N THR A 7 18.88 -0.91 -8.32
CA THR A 7 18.22 -2.17 -8.72
C THR A 7 16.70 -2.13 -8.55
N ASP A 8 16.19 -1.41 -7.56
CA ASP A 8 14.74 -1.25 -7.33
C ASP A 8 14.09 -0.34 -8.39
N MET A 9 14.87 0.47 -9.11
CA MET A 9 14.38 1.24 -10.25
C MET A 9 13.87 0.36 -11.40
N ALA A 10 14.10 -0.96 -11.36
CA ALA A 10 13.48 -1.91 -12.29
C ALA A 10 11.95 -1.80 -12.28
N PHE A 11 11.34 -1.45 -11.14
CA PHE A 11 9.92 -1.13 -11.04
C PHE A 11 9.47 -0.06 -12.04
N TYR A 12 10.29 0.97 -12.30
CA TYR A 12 9.91 2.09 -13.18
C TYR A 12 9.77 1.71 -14.67
N TYR A 13 10.12 0.48 -15.06
CA TYR A 13 9.73 -0.05 -16.38
C TYR A 13 8.20 -0.01 -16.56
N GLU A 14 7.42 -0.29 -15.51
CA GLU A 14 5.95 -0.22 -15.56
C GLU A 14 5.43 1.18 -15.85
N HIS A 15 6.22 2.21 -15.52
CA HIS A 15 5.90 3.61 -15.75
C HIS A 15 6.51 4.17 -17.04
N GLY A 16 7.09 3.31 -17.89
CA GLY A 16 7.68 3.71 -19.18
C GLY A 16 8.96 4.52 -19.05
N TYR A 17 9.62 4.52 -17.89
CA TYR A 17 10.84 5.31 -17.66
C TYR A 17 11.97 4.90 -18.61
N ASN A 18 11.97 3.67 -19.10
CA ASN A 18 12.93 3.19 -20.10
C ASN A 18 12.87 3.98 -21.43
N TYR A 19 11.77 4.69 -21.71
CA TYR A 19 11.66 5.57 -22.88
C TYR A 19 12.16 6.99 -22.62
N VAL A 20 12.20 7.41 -21.35
CA VAL A 20 12.58 8.76 -20.93
C VAL A 20 14.05 8.81 -20.48
N PHE A 21 14.53 7.74 -19.85
CA PHE A 21 15.87 7.62 -19.28
C PHE A 21 16.69 6.58 -20.03
N PRO A 22 17.47 6.97 -21.06
CA PRO A 22 18.23 6.02 -21.88
C PRO A 22 19.29 5.25 -21.07
N ASN A 23 19.70 5.77 -19.91
CA ASN A 23 20.67 5.14 -19.03
C ASN A 23 20.05 4.17 -18.01
N LEU A 24 18.73 3.99 -17.98
CA LEU A 24 18.07 3.12 -17.00
C LEU A 24 18.63 1.69 -17.05
N GLU A 25 18.71 1.11 -18.24
CA GLU A 25 19.19 -0.26 -18.41
C GLU A 25 20.68 -0.42 -18.06
N PRO A 26 21.62 0.41 -18.57
CA PRO A 26 23.02 0.37 -18.15
C PRO A 26 23.22 0.57 -16.64
N LEU A 27 22.43 1.46 -16.01
CA LEU A 27 22.51 1.69 -14.57
C LEU A 27 22.06 0.45 -13.79
N LEU A 28 20.96 -0.17 -14.20
CA LEU A 28 20.47 -1.41 -13.60
C LEU A 28 21.49 -2.54 -13.71
N GLU A 29 22.08 -2.76 -14.88
CA GLU A 29 23.14 -3.76 -15.08
C GLU A 29 24.35 -3.51 -14.16
N LYS A 30 24.75 -2.24 -14.00
CA LYS A 30 25.83 -1.88 -13.07
C LYS A 30 25.44 -2.17 -11.61
N GLY A 31 24.19 -1.89 -11.22
CA GLY A 31 23.67 -2.20 -9.89
C GLY A 31 23.62 -3.71 -9.61
N LEU A 32 23.19 -4.50 -10.60
CA LEU A 32 23.14 -5.96 -10.51
C LEU A 32 24.54 -6.60 -10.37
N ASN A 33 25.56 -5.97 -10.97
CA ASN A 33 26.93 -6.49 -10.96
C ASN A 33 27.85 -5.79 -9.94
N ASP A 34 27.31 -4.99 -9.02
CA ASP A 34 28.10 -4.27 -8.01
C ASP A 34 28.88 -5.26 -7.09
N PRO A 35 30.23 -5.30 -7.15
CA PRO A 35 31.00 -6.28 -6.41
C PRO A 35 30.92 -6.14 -4.89
N HIS A 36 30.68 -4.91 -4.40
CA HIS A 36 30.50 -4.69 -2.97
C HIS A 36 29.14 -5.21 -2.53
N ALA A 37 28.07 -4.85 -3.25
CA ALA A 37 26.71 -5.27 -2.92
C ALA A 37 26.54 -6.79 -2.97
N LEU A 38 27.15 -7.48 -3.94
CA LEU A 38 27.12 -8.94 -4.06
C LEU A 38 27.75 -9.67 -2.86
N ARG A 39 28.59 -9.00 -2.07
CA ARG A 39 29.23 -9.55 -0.86
C ARG A 39 28.47 -9.21 0.42
N THR A 40 27.40 -8.41 0.34
CA THR A 40 26.59 -8.08 1.52
C THR A 40 25.60 -9.21 1.83
N PRO A 41 25.15 -9.35 3.10
CA PRO A 41 24.14 -10.34 3.47
C PRO A 41 22.84 -10.17 2.68
N GLY A 42 22.43 -11.21 1.95
CA GLY A 42 21.27 -11.21 1.05
C GLY A 42 21.50 -10.46 -0.26
N GLY A 43 22.72 -9.99 -0.52
CA GLY A 43 23.06 -9.18 -1.67
C GLY A 43 22.87 -9.93 -2.98
N ARG A 44 23.33 -11.18 -3.07
CA ARG A 44 23.21 -12.00 -4.29
C ARG A 44 21.75 -12.33 -4.58
N GLU A 45 21.04 -12.83 -3.56
CA GLU A 45 19.64 -13.21 -3.62
C GLU A 45 18.77 -12.05 -4.09
N ARG A 46 19.03 -10.83 -3.59
CA ARG A 46 18.37 -9.61 -4.05
C ARG A 46 18.54 -9.38 -5.54
N ARG A 47 19.75 -9.48 -6.08
CA ARG A 47 20.01 -9.19 -7.49
C ARG A 47 19.39 -10.25 -8.40
N ASP A 48 19.48 -11.51 -8.00
CA ASP A 48 18.83 -12.61 -8.72
C ASP A 48 17.31 -12.40 -8.77
N ALA A 49 16.70 -12.01 -7.65
CA ALA A 49 15.27 -11.72 -7.58
C ALA A 49 14.87 -10.47 -8.38
N VAL A 50 15.69 -9.40 -8.40
CA VAL A 50 15.45 -8.23 -9.27
C VAL A 50 15.49 -8.63 -10.75
N ALA A 51 16.40 -9.50 -11.16
CA ALA A 51 16.44 -9.98 -12.55
C ALA A 51 15.19 -10.78 -12.93
N ILE A 52 14.62 -11.55 -11.98
CA ILE A 52 13.33 -12.24 -12.17
C ILE A 52 12.18 -11.23 -12.26
N GLY A 53 12.09 -10.30 -11.31
CA GLY A 53 11.03 -9.28 -11.26
C GLY A 53 11.03 -8.39 -12.50
N LYS A 54 12.21 -7.95 -12.95
CA LYS A 54 12.36 -7.19 -14.20
C LYS A 54 11.82 -7.95 -15.42
N ARG A 55 12.13 -9.24 -15.55
CA ARG A 55 11.60 -10.06 -16.66
C ARG A 55 10.07 -10.19 -16.58
N TYR A 56 9.53 -10.37 -15.38
CA TYR A 56 8.08 -10.38 -15.16
C TYR A 56 7.44 -9.07 -15.62
N ILE A 57 7.94 -7.93 -15.13
CA ILE A 57 7.47 -6.59 -15.48
C ILE A 57 7.49 -6.38 -17.01
N GLN A 58 8.61 -6.66 -17.67
CA GLN A 58 8.73 -6.51 -19.11
C GLN A 58 7.77 -7.42 -19.89
N GLY A 59 7.57 -8.66 -19.41
CA GLY A 59 6.60 -9.60 -19.96
C GLY A 59 5.16 -9.13 -19.80
N LYS A 60 4.81 -8.64 -18.61
CA LYS A 60 3.50 -8.02 -18.31
C LYS A 60 3.22 -6.85 -19.24
N ILE A 61 4.16 -5.90 -19.36
CA ILE A 61 4.02 -4.74 -20.27
C ILE A 61 3.79 -5.21 -21.71
N ALA A 62 4.52 -6.23 -22.17
CA ALA A 62 4.35 -6.76 -23.53
C ALA A 62 2.97 -7.40 -23.74
N LEU A 63 2.50 -8.18 -22.75
CA LEU A 63 1.15 -8.78 -22.77
C LEU A 63 0.07 -7.71 -22.77
N GLU A 64 0.21 -6.71 -21.91
CA GLU A 64 -0.73 -5.60 -21.82
C GLU A 64 -0.79 -4.82 -23.14
N LYS A 65 0.35 -4.44 -23.73
CA LYS A 65 0.37 -3.76 -25.04
C LYS A 65 -0.33 -4.57 -26.13
N LYS A 66 -0.17 -5.90 -26.11
CA LYS A 66 -0.81 -6.80 -27.09
C LYS A 66 -2.31 -6.90 -26.88
N HIS A 67 -2.80 -6.84 -25.64
CA HIS A 67 -4.18 -7.17 -25.30
C HIS A 67 -5.02 -5.98 -24.84
N LYS A 68 -4.44 -4.78 -24.64
CA LYS A 68 -5.11 -3.61 -24.04
C LYS A 68 -6.49 -3.29 -24.63
N GLY A 69 -6.65 -3.43 -25.95
CA GLY A 69 -7.93 -3.18 -26.64
C GLY A 69 -9.05 -4.17 -26.29
N HIS A 70 -8.75 -5.23 -25.55
CA HIS A 70 -9.70 -6.27 -25.14
C HIS A 70 -9.90 -6.34 -23.63
N LEU A 71 -9.26 -5.47 -22.85
CA LEU A 71 -9.28 -5.53 -21.39
C LEU A 71 -10.41 -4.67 -20.80
N LEU A 72 -10.86 -3.61 -21.47
CA LEU A 72 -11.90 -2.71 -20.98
C LEU A 72 -13.09 -3.43 -20.31
N ASN A 73 -13.42 -3.01 -19.08
CA ASN A 73 -14.51 -3.55 -18.26
C ASN A 73 -14.39 -5.06 -17.93
N ARG A 74 -13.17 -5.59 -17.83
CA ARG A 74 -12.93 -6.98 -17.43
C ARG A 74 -12.11 -7.06 -16.16
N SER A 75 -12.47 -8.04 -15.32
CA SER A 75 -11.66 -8.48 -14.19
C SER A 75 -11.31 -9.96 -14.39
N ALA A 76 -10.07 -10.32 -14.09
CA ALA A 76 -9.64 -11.71 -14.12
C ALA A 76 -10.30 -12.51 -12.97
N ARG A 77 -10.74 -13.74 -13.27
CA ARG A 77 -11.05 -14.74 -12.25
C ARG A 77 -9.76 -15.44 -11.85
N LEU A 78 -9.44 -15.40 -10.56
CA LEU A 78 -8.21 -15.98 -10.01
C LEU A 78 -8.58 -16.99 -8.93
N ASP A 79 -7.86 -18.11 -8.88
CA ASP A 79 -7.80 -18.89 -7.64
C ASP A 79 -6.83 -18.23 -6.65
N ARG A 80 -6.87 -18.63 -5.39
CA ARG A 80 -6.07 -17.99 -4.33
C ARG A 80 -4.57 -18.05 -4.62
N ARG A 81 -4.11 -19.18 -5.15
CA ARG A 81 -2.69 -19.39 -5.46
C ARG A 81 -2.23 -18.45 -6.57
N THR A 82 -3.05 -18.30 -7.60
CA THR A 82 -2.76 -17.39 -8.72
C THR A 82 -2.77 -15.95 -8.22
N ALA A 83 -3.75 -15.55 -7.40
CA ALA A 83 -3.79 -14.23 -6.78
C ALA A 83 -2.52 -13.93 -5.97
N GLN A 84 -2.04 -14.88 -5.16
CA GLN A 84 -0.78 -14.73 -4.42
C GLN A 84 0.44 -14.57 -5.31
N ILE A 85 0.57 -15.38 -6.37
CA ILE A 85 1.73 -15.32 -7.29
C ILE A 85 1.73 -14.00 -8.05
N VAL A 86 0.58 -13.57 -8.54
CA VAL A 86 0.42 -12.31 -9.26
C VAL A 86 0.73 -11.16 -8.31
N SER A 87 0.02 -11.03 -7.18
CA SER A 87 0.23 -9.94 -6.22
C SER A 87 1.70 -9.84 -5.74
N LEU A 88 2.33 -10.98 -5.47
CA LEU A 88 3.76 -11.03 -5.12
C LEU A 88 4.62 -10.41 -6.23
N SER A 89 4.34 -10.71 -7.49
CA SER A 89 5.08 -10.22 -8.65
C SER A 89 4.77 -8.75 -8.96
N GLU A 90 3.52 -8.32 -8.74
CA GLU A 90 3.04 -6.94 -8.89
C GLU A 90 3.65 -5.97 -7.87
N SER A 91 4.10 -6.46 -6.71
CA SER A 91 4.86 -5.63 -5.76
C SER A 91 6.12 -5.01 -6.38
N SER A 92 6.63 -5.58 -7.47
CA SER A 92 7.80 -5.12 -8.23
C SER A 92 9.10 -4.95 -7.43
N LEU A 93 9.12 -5.41 -6.17
CA LEU A 93 10.22 -5.27 -5.20
C LEU A 93 10.71 -6.63 -4.69
N LEU A 94 10.66 -7.66 -5.55
CA LEU A 94 11.14 -9.02 -5.24
C LEU A 94 12.58 -9.06 -4.70
N GLY A 95 13.41 -8.08 -5.08
CA GLY A 95 14.75 -7.92 -4.54
C GLY A 95 14.78 -7.69 -3.02
N MET A 96 13.88 -6.85 -2.51
CA MET A 96 13.78 -6.58 -1.08
C MET A 96 13.29 -7.82 -0.32
N ALA A 97 12.36 -8.57 -0.93
CA ALA A 97 11.87 -9.84 -0.41
C ALA A 97 13.02 -10.84 -0.20
N ALA A 98 13.78 -11.08 -1.26
CA ALA A 98 14.87 -12.05 -1.27
C ALA A 98 15.98 -11.65 -0.28
N GLU A 99 16.31 -10.35 -0.19
CA GLU A 99 17.25 -9.86 0.82
C GLU A 99 16.74 -10.08 2.24
N ALA A 100 15.46 -9.79 2.51
CA ALA A 100 14.87 -9.99 3.83
C ALA A 100 14.91 -11.46 4.23
N THR A 101 14.46 -12.36 3.35
CA THR A 101 14.54 -13.80 3.60
C THR A 101 15.98 -14.28 3.83
N ALA A 102 16.93 -13.85 3.01
CA ALA A 102 18.33 -14.21 3.17
C ALA A 102 18.96 -13.67 4.47
N ARG A 103 18.37 -12.61 5.05
CA ARG A 103 18.76 -12.06 6.35
C ARG A 103 18.07 -12.74 7.54
N GLY A 104 17.24 -13.76 7.29
CA GLY A 104 16.60 -14.57 8.32
C GLY A 104 15.19 -14.12 8.71
N PHE A 105 14.57 -13.19 7.99
CA PHE A 105 13.15 -12.89 8.17
C PHE A 105 12.28 -14.04 7.62
N ASP A 106 11.14 -14.29 8.27
CA ASP A 106 10.25 -15.40 7.91
C ASP A 106 9.74 -15.24 6.45
N PRO A 107 9.98 -16.22 5.56
CA PRO A 107 9.55 -16.13 4.17
C PRO A 107 8.03 -16.00 3.99
N GLY A 108 7.25 -16.63 4.88
CA GLY A 108 5.78 -16.56 4.83
C GLY A 108 5.27 -15.16 5.13
N ALA A 109 5.82 -14.53 6.17
CA ALA A 109 5.53 -13.15 6.56
C ALA A 109 5.97 -12.17 5.46
N VAL A 110 7.17 -12.33 4.89
CA VAL A 110 7.66 -11.50 3.78
C VAL A 110 6.75 -11.61 2.55
N MET A 111 6.32 -12.83 2.21
CA MET A 111 5.38 -13.04 1.11
C MET A 111 4.02 -12.38 1.38
N ALA A 112 3.48 -12.53 2.59
CA ALA A 112 2.21 -11.92 2.98
C ALA A 112 2.26 -10.39 2.88
N ASP A 113 3.37 -9.78 3.30
CA ASP A 113 3.56 -8.32 3.20
C ASP A 113 3.59 -7.84 1.74
N LEU A 114 4.25 -8.57 0.84
CA LEU A 114 4.28 -8.23 -0.59
C LEU A 114 2.92 -8.42 -1.23
N VAL A 115 2.20 -9.48 -0.86
CA VAL A 115 0.81 -9.67 -1.31
C VAL A 115 -0.08 -8.54 -0.80
N PHE A 116 0.14 -8.03 0.42
CA PHE A 116 -0.56 -6.86 0.96
C PHE A 116 -0.24 -5.57 0.19
N SER A 117 0.94 -5.44 -0.43
CA SER A 117 1.31 -4.20 -1.12
C SER A 117 0.34 -3.84 -2.27
N SER A 118 -0.27 -4.85 -2.90
CA SER A 118 -1.29 -4.67 -3.95
C SER A 118 -2.58 -4.04 -3.39
N PRO A 119 -3.34 -4.64 -2.45
CA PRO A 119 -4.53 -3.99 -1.88
C PRO A 119 -4.18 -2.71 -1.13
N GLY A 120 -2.97 -2.61 -0.55
CA GLY A 120 -2.45 -1.37 0.02
C GLY A 120 -2.39 -0.22 -0.98
N THR A 121 -2.18 -0.52 -2.26
CA THR A 121 -2.17 0.43 -3.37
C THR A 121 -3.56 0.61 -3.98
N ASP A 122 -4.24 -0.49 -4.29
CA ASP A 122 -5.49 -0.52 -5.05
C ASP A 122 -6.69 0.07 -4.28
N VAL A 123 -6.64 0.10 -2.95
CA VAL A 123 -7.75 0.57 -2.11
C VAL A 123 -8.20 1.99 -2.45
N VAL A 124 -7.29 2.84 -2.94
CA VAL A 124 -7.66 4.20 -3.34
C VAL A 124 -8.11 4.29 -4.81
N ASP A 125 -7.81 3.30 -5.65
CA ASP A 125 -7.99 3.33 -7.10
C ASP A 125 -9.15 2.43 -7.61
N VAL A 126 -9.88 1.75 -6.72
CA VAL A 126 -11.01 0.87 -7.08
C VAL A 126 -11.95 1.46 -8.15
N GLY A 127 -12.30 2.75 -8.06
CA GLY A 127 -13.15 3.40 -9.06
C GLY A 127 -12.48 3.63 -10.42
N CYS A 128 -11.18 3.93 -10.42
CA CYS A 128 -10.37 4.07 -11.64
C CYS A 128 -10.16 2.70 -12.32
N ASP A 129 -10.02 1.65 -11.53
CA ASP A 129 -9.73 0.31 -12.05
C ASP A 129 -10.96 -0.39 -12.64
N LEU A 130 -12.16 -0.01 -12.19
CA LEU A 130 -13.42 -0.43 -12.82
C LEU A 130 -13.43 -0.14 -14.34
N VAL A 131 -12.80 0.96 -14.75
CA VAL A 131 -12.75 1.36 -16.17
C VAL A 131 -11.47 0.92 -16.87
N ASN A 132 -10.34 0.90 -16.17
CA ASN A 132 -9.03 0.69 -16.82
C ASN A 132 -8.65 -0.80 -17.02
N SER A 133 -9.33 -1.73 -16.34
CA SER A 133 -9.02 -3.17 -16.33
C SER A 133 -7.54 -3.46 -16.11
N GLU A 134 -7.18 -3.58 -14.84
CA GLU A 134 -5.86 -4.09 -14.47
C GLU A 134 -5.91 -5.62 -14.37
N VAL A 135 -4.80 -6.27 -14.76
CA VAL A 135 -4.66 -7.74 -14.66
C VAL A 135 -4.83 -8.20 -13.22
N MET A 136 -4.38 -7.37 -12.27
CA MET A 136 -4.61 -7.51 -10.84
C MET A 136 -5.23 -6.21 -10.31
N ASN A 137 -6.48 -6.29 -9.88
CA ASN A 137 -7.07 -5.38 -8.92
C ASN A 137 -7.53 -6.20 -7.72
N SER A 138 -6.85 -5.99 -6.59
CA SER A 138 -7.04 -6.75 -5.36
C SER A 138 -8.48 -6.71 -4.85
N PHE A 139 -9.21 -5.62 -5.11
CA PHE A 139 -10.60 -5.47 -4.69
C PHE A 139 -11.60 -6.12 -5.65
N LEU A 140 -11.31 -6.18 -6.95
CA LEU A 140 -12.25 -6.57 -8.00
C LEU A 140 -12.04 -7.99 -8.53
N ASN A 141 -10.89 -8.63 -8.26
CA ASN A 141 -10.62 -10.01 -8.67
C ASN A 141 -11.18 -11.08 -7.72
N VAL A 142 -11.68 -10.68 -6.55
CA VAL A 142 -12.25 -11.60 -5.56
C VAL A 142 -13.48 -12.30 -6.13
N THR A 143 -13.63 -13.59 -5.83
CA THR A 143 -14.65 -14.45 -6.45
C THR A 143 -16.09 -14.01 -6.13
N ASP A 144 -16.33 -13.38 -4.98
CA ASP A 144 -17.61 -12.75 -4.64
C ASP A 144 -18.08 -11.72 -5.70
N ILE A 145 -17.13 -11.04 -6.36
CA ILE A 145 -17.39 -10.11 -7.45
C ILE A 145 -17.34 -10.82 -8.80
N THR A 146 -16.30 -11.60 -9.07
CA THR A 146 -16.05 -12.10 -10.43
C THR A 146 -17.02 -13.21 -10.87
N ASP A 147 -17.68 -13.90 -9.94
CA ASP A 147 -18.75 -14.87 -10.26
C ASP A 147 -20.06 -14.16 -10.63
N SER A 148 -20.41 -13.09 -9.90
CA SER A 148 -21.67 -12.37 -10.09
C SER A 148 -21.57 -11.27 -11.16
N GLY A 149 -20.37 -10.73 -11.37
CA GLY A 149 -20.14 -9.50 -12.14
C GLY A 149 -20.63 -8.23 -11.43
N VAL A 150 -21.02 -8.32 -10.14
CA VAL A 150 -21.63 -7.22 -9.39
C VAL A 150 -20.67 -6.71 -8.33
N VAL A 151 -20.40 -5.40 -8.36
CA VAL A 151 -19.65 -4.69 -7.34
C VAL A 151 -20.64 -3.95 -6.44
N SER A 152 -20.96 -4.52 -5.28
CA SER A 152 -21.88 -3.92 -4.30
C SER A 152 -21.13 -3.30 -3.13
N GLU A 153 -21.78 -2.37 -2.42
CA GLU A 153 -21.23 -1.77 -1.19
C GLU A 153 -20.89 -2.84 -0.14
N ASP A 154 -21.76 -3.85 0.04
CA ASP A 154 -21.55 -4.94 0.99
C ASP A 154 -20.32 -5.78 0.64
N VAL A 155 -20.19 -6.20 -0.62
CA VAL A 155 -19.04 -7.02 -1.03
C VAL A 155 -17.74 -6.21 -0.93
N LEU A 156 -17.74 -4.94 -1.36
CA LEU A 156 -16.56 -4.08 -1.23
C LEU A 156 -16.12 -3.89 0.23
N ARG A 157 -17.06 -3.69 1.16
CA ARG A 157 -16.73 -3.61 2.60
C ARG A 157 -16.12 -4.91 3.11
N ARG A 158 -16.66 -6.06 2.72
CA ARG A 158 -16.11 -7.36 3.14
C ARG A 158 -14.72 -7.64 2.55
N VAL A 159 -14.47 -7.23 1.30
CA VAL A 159 -13.13 -7.30 0.69
C VAL A 159 -12.16 -6.35 1.40
N TYR A 160 -12.59 -5.12 1.68
CA TYR A 160 -11.83 -4.16 2.49
C TYR A 160 -11.45 -4.76 3.85
N ASP A 161 -12.42 -5.36 4.56
CA ASP A 161 -12.20 -5.96 5.88
C ASP A 161 -11.19 -7.09 5.81
N ALA A 162 -11.27 -7.96 4.80
CA ALA A 162 -10.29 -9.04 4.60
C ALA A 162 -8.85 -8.51 4.45
N TYR A 163 -8.66 -7.42 3.73
CA TYR A 163 -7.34 -6.79 3.60
C TYR A 163 -6.93 -6.02 4.86
N ALA A 164 -7.86 -5.32 5.51
CA ALA A 164 -7.61 -4.61 6.75
C ALA A 164 -7.10 -5.55 7.85
N VAL A 165 -7.70 -6.74 7.99
CA VAL A 165 -7.25 -7.74 8.98
C VAL A 165 -5.92 -8.38 8.57
N MET A 166 -5.67 -8.56 7.26
CA MET A 166 -4.40 -9.08 6.77
C MET A 166 -3.23 -8.14 7.09
N GLY A 167 -3.41 -6.84 6.93
CA GLY A 167 -2.38 -5.83 7.20
C GLY A 167 -2.09 -5.60 8.69
N ALA A 168 -2.99 -6.01 9.59
CA ALA A 168 -2.93 -5.63 11.01
C ALA A 168 -1.62 -6.04 11.70
N ARG A 169 -1.21 -7.31 11.58
CA ARG A 169 0.03 -7.81 12.21
C ARG A 169 1.28 -7.15 11.62
N MET A 170 1.27 -6.94 10.31
CA MET A 170 2.35 -6.27 9.59
C MET A 170 2.55 -4.85 10.13
N LEU A 171 1.46 -4.09 10.30
CA LEU A 171 1.52 -2.68 10.70
C LEU A 171 1.70 -2.47 12.21
N THR A 172 1.31 -3.43 13.05
CA THR A 172 1.36 -3.26 14.52
C THR A 172 2.49 -4.04 15.19
N GLN A 173 2.80 -5.25 14.74
CA GLN A 173 3.74 -6.16 15.41
C GLN A 173 5.07 -6.24 14.65
N ARG A 174 4.99 -6.37 13.32
CA ARG A 174 6.12 -6.59 12.42
C ARG A 174 6.55 -5.34 11.67
N TRP A 175 6.10 -4.15 12.09
CA TRP A 175 6.37 -2.86 11.44
C TRP A 175 7.85 -2.59 11.18
N HIS A 176 8.73 -3.20 11.97
CA HIS A 176 10.18 -3.02 11.88
C HIS A 176 10.83 -3.88 10.78
N GLU A 177 10.12 -4.84 10.18
CA GLU A 177 10.61 -5.71 9.12
C GLU A 177 10.71 -4.96 7.78
N PRO A 178 11.71 -5.25 6.92
CA PRO A 178 11.97 -4.45 5.72
C PRO A 178 10.75 -4.23 4.80
N VAL A 179 9.97 -5.29 4.55
CA VAL A 179 8.81 -5.21 3.66
C VAL A 179 7.61 -4.57 4.36
N ALA A 180 7.38 -4.86 5.64
CA ALA A 180 6.37 -4.15 6.44
C ALA A 180 6.59 -2.63 6.43
N ARG A 181 7.86 -2.15 6.51
CA ARG A 181 8.18 -0.72 6.37
C ARG A 181 7.82 -0.16 5.01
N MET A 182 8.05 -0.93 3.95
CA MET A 182 7.68 -0.55 2.58
C MET A 182 6.16 -0.42 2.46
N CYS A 183 5.40 -1.40 2.95
CA CYS A 183 3.94 -1.35 2.92
C CYS A 183 3.37 -0.23 3.81
N ALA A 184 4.00 0.04 4.97
CA ALA A 184 3.63 1.15 5.83
C ALA A 184 3.73 2.49 5.09
N ALA A 185 4.76 2.67 4.26
CA ALA A 185 4.98 3.87 3.46
C ALA A 185 3.96 4.07 2.32
N LEU A 186 3.13 3.08 1.99
CA LEU A 186 2.04 3.28 1.03
C LEU A 186 1.08 4.37 1.51
N TYR A 187 0.76 4.42 2.80
CA TYR A 187 -0.14 5.44 3.35
C TYR A 187 0.37 6.86 3.11
N THR A 188 1.63 7.13 3.44
CA THR A 188 2.25 8.43 3.19
C THR A 188 2.41 8.70 1.71
N TRP A 189 2.66 7.67 0.91
CA TRP A 189 2.70 7.79 -0.55
C TRP A 189 1.34 8.20 -1.13
N HIS A 190 0.21 7.62 -0.70
CA HIS A 190 -1.12 8.08 -1.15
C HIS A 190 -1.40 9.54 -0.81
N ILE A 191 -0.94 10.00 0.36
CA ILE A 191 -1.10 11.40 0.80
C ILE A 191 -0.20 12.35 -0.01
N GLN A 192 1.07 11.97 -0.17
CA GLN A 192 2.11 12.85 -0.71
C GLN A 192 2.19 12.80 -2.23
N ASN A 193 1.65 11.75 -2.85
CA ASN A 193 1.62 11.61 -4.29
C ASN A 193 0.36 12.30 -4.83
N ASP A 194 0.59 13.36 -5.60
CA ASP A 194 -0.43 14.14 -6.33
C ASP A 194 -1.19 13.30 -7.39
N ARG A 195 -0.87 12.00 -7.52
CA ARG A 195 -1.57 11.05 -8.39
C ARG A 195 -2.90 10.56 -7.80
N HIS A 196 -2.96 10.31 -6.50
CA HIS A 196 -4.06 9.55 -5.90
C HIS A 196 -5.16 10.42 -5.30
N MET A 197 -4.91 11.73 -5.16
CA MET A 197 -5.87 12.68 -4.61
C MET A 197 -6.50 12.17 -3.30
N PHE A 198 -5.70 11.54 -2.43
CA PHE A 198 -6.18 10.73 -1.30
C PHE A 198 -7.15 11.49 -0.41
N PHE A 199 -6.80 12.71 0.01
CA PHE A 199 -7.67 13.54 0.83
C PHE A 199 -8.98 13.89 0.14
N ARG A 200 -8.94 14.18 -1.17
CA ARG A 200 -10.13 14.49 -1.94
C ARG A 200 -11.07 13.29 -2.03
N ARG A 201 -10.52 12.10 -2.30
CA ARG A 201 -11.27 10.85 -2.34
C ARG A 201 -11.85 10.53 -0.96
N ALA A 202 -11.04 10.61 0.09
CA ALA A 202 -11.50 10.40 1.47
C ALA A 202 -12.63 11.35 1.86
N LEU A 203 -12.55 12.64 1.51
CA LEU A 203 -13.62 13.62 1.72
C LEU A 203 -14.90 13.22 0.99
N LEU A 204 -14.79 12.83 -0.28
CA LEU A 204 -15.93 12.45 -1.11
C LEU A 204 -16.64 11.19 -0.60
N GLY A 205 -15.88 10.17 -0.20
CA GLY A 205 -16.42 8.91 0.31
C GLY A 205 -16.72 8.91 1.81
N TRP A 206 -16.48 10.02 2.53
CA TRP A 206 -16.62 10.06 3.99
C TRP A 206 -18.02 9.68 4.47
N SER A 207 -19.07 10.05 3.74
CA SER A 207 -20.45 9.71 4.08
C SER A 207 -20.76 8.20 4.02
N LYS A 208 -19.92 7.42 3.31
CA LYS A 208 -20.04 5.96 3.15
C LYS A 208 -19.15 5.18 4.10
N ALA A 209 -18.03 5.76 4.53
CA ALA A 209 -17.10 5.10 5.44
C ALA A 209 -17.67 4.96 6.85
N ARG A 210 -17.26 3.90 7.55
CA ARG A 210 -17.57 3.72 8.97
C ARG A 210 -17.03 4.89 9.81
N LYS A 211 -17.65 5.11 10.97
CA LYS A 211 -17.34 6.21 11.90
C LYS A 211 -16.93 5.72 13.28
N THR A 212 -17.19 4.45 13.56
CA THR A 212 -16.83 3.77 14.80
C THR A 212 -15.65 2.85 14.51
N PRO A 213 -14.60 2.86 15.35
CA PRO A 213 -13.48 1.93 15.24
C PRO A 213 -13.92 0.47 15.20
N ALA A 214 -13.10 -0.40 14.61
CA ALA A 214 -13.25 -1.84 14.75
C ALA A 214 -13.18 -2.23 16.23
N GLN A 215 -14.19 -2.97 16.71
CA GLN A 215 -14.29 -3.44 18.10
C GLN A 215 -14.71 -4.91 18.10
N PRO A 216 -13.78 -5.86 18.32
CA PRO A 216 -12.34 -5.67 18.47
C PRO A 216 -11.65 -5.32 17.14
N GLN A 217 -10.50 -4.64 17.20
CA GLN A 217 -9.55 -4.66 16.08
C GLN A 217 -9.11 -6.08 15.81
N SER A 218 -8.90 -6.43 14.55
CA SER A 218 -8.81 -7.82 14.13
C SER A 218 -7.62 -8.07 13.21
N GLU A 219 -7.15 -9.31 13.20
CA GLU A 219 -6.11 -9.82 12.32
C GLU A 219 -6.55 -11.13 11.63
N GLY A 220 -5.84 -11.51 10.58
CA GLY A 220 -6.01 -12.77 9.87
C GLY A 220 -4.93 -12.95 8.81
N ASP A 221 -4.64 -14.17 8.42
CA ASP A 221 -3.68 -14.48 7.36
C ASP A 221 -4.43 -14.60 6.02
N PHE A 222 -3.75 -14.36 4.88
CA PHE A 222 -4.37 -14.31 3.55
C PHE A 222 -5.20 -15.57 3.22
N ASP A 223 -4.70 -16.74 3.62
CA ASP A 223 -5.33 -18.03 3.37
C ASP A 223 -6.44 -18.40 4.36
N GLU A 224 -6.61 -17.63 5.43
CA GLU A 224 -7.75 -17.70 6.32
C GLU A 224 -8.89 -16.81 5.82
N VAL A 225 -8.58 -15.59 5.35
CA VAL A 225 -9.59 -14.62 4.88
C VAL A 225 -10.09 -14.92 3.46
N PHE A 226 -9.30 -15.64 2.65
CA PHE A 226 -9.69 -16.13 1.33
C PHE A 226 -9.59 -17.66 1.23
N ASP A 227 -10.65 -18.29 0.72
CA ASP A 227 -10.66 -19.72 0.43
C ASP A 227 -9.82 -20.06 -0.82
N LYS A 228 -9.75 -21.34 -1.19
CA LYS A 228 -8.93 -21.79 -2.35
C LYS A 228 -9.38 -21.17 -3.67
N GLN A 229 -10.65 -20.79 -3.78
CA GLN A 229 -11.24 -20.15 -4.95
C GLN A 229 -11.12 -18.63 -4.89
N PHE A 230 -10.36 -18.06 -3.94
CA PHE A 230 -10.25 -16.61 -3.73
C PHE A 230 -11.60 -15.95 -3.41
N ARG A 231 -12.48 -16.68 -2.73
CA ARG A 231 -13.72 -16.16 -2.15
C ARG A 231 -13.51 -15.78 -0.69
N LEU A 232 -14.20 -14.74 -0.25
CA LEU A 232 -14.19 -14.30 1.14
C LEU A 232 -14.74 -15.38 2.07
N THR A 233 -13.99 -15.71 3.11
CA THR A 233 -14.44 -16.63 4.18
C THR A 233 -15.19 -15.91 5.30
N GLY A 234 -14.94 -14.61 5.47
CA GLY A 234 -15.38 -13.83 6.63
C GLY A 234 -14.58 -14.11 7.90
N PHE A 235 -13.47 -14.84 7.80
CA PHE A 235 -12.60 -15.12 8.95
C PHE A 235 -11.97 -13.83 9.48
N SER A 236 -11.96 -13.69 10.80
CA SER A 236 -11.14 -12.74 11.54
C SER A 236 -10.94 -13.24 12.96
N ARG A 237 -9.83 -12.85 13.58
CA ARG A 237 -9.60 -13.05 15.02
C ARG A 237 -9.21 -11.73 15.67
N PRO A 238 -9.47 -11.53 16.98
CA PRO A 238 -9.04 -10.34 17.67
C PRO A 238 -7.52 -10.17 17.55
N LEU A 239 -7.09 -8.94 17.27
CA LEU A 239 -5.70 -8.54 17.41
C LEU A 239 -5.29 -8.71 18.87
N ASP A 240 -4.07 -9.20 19.12
CA ASP A 240 -3.55 -9.36 20.47
C ASP A 240 -3.67 -8.03 21.24
N ALA A 241 -4.22 -8.10 22.45
CA ALA A 241 -4.60 -6.96 23.27
C ALA A 241 -3.44 -5.99 23.52
N LYS A 242 -2.18 -6.47 23.52
CA LYS A 242 -1.00 -5.57 23.67
C LYS A 242 -0.73 -4.70 22.44
N TYR A 243 -1.34 -5.01 21.31
CA TYR A 243 -1.16 -4.29 20.03
C TYR A 243 -2.45 -3.60 19.58
N ALA A 244 -3.60 -4.02 20.08
CA ALA A 244 -4.88 -3.35 19.87
C ALA A 244 -4.89 -1.99 20.60
N CYS A 245 -5.15 -0.92 19.87
CA CYS A 245 -5.28 0.41 20.46
C CYS A 245 -6.67 0.67 21.07
N ASN A 246 -6.82 1.71 21.88
CA ASN A 246 -8.11 2.10 22.47
C ASN A 246 -9.17 2.61 21.46
N GLY A 247 -8.77 2.88 20.21
CA GLY A 247 -9.67 3.31 19.12
C GLY A 247 -9.87 4.83 19.03
N GLU A 248 -9.15 5.62 19.82
CA GLU A 248 -9.16 7.08 19.71
C GLU A 248 -8.30 7.56 18.53
N ASP A 249 -8.59 8.77 18.02
CA ASP A 249 -7.82 9.40 16.92
C ASP A 249 -6.33 9.54 17.27
N THR A 250 -5.99 9.73 18.55
CA THR A 250 -4.64 9.55 19.09
C THR A 250 -4.77 8.53 20.19
N CYS A 251 -4.36 7.30 19.93
CA CYS A 251 -4.60 6.22 20.87
C CYS A 251 -3.59 6.20 22.02
N ASP A 252 -3.89 5.40 23.03
CA ASP A 252 -3.03 5.09 24.17
C ASP A 252 -1.58 4.72 23.78
N HIS A 253 -1.39 3.86 22.78
CA HIS A 253 -0.05 3.50 22.31
C HIS A 253 0.72 4.69 21.73
N VAL A 254 0.04 5.60 21.04
CA VAL A 254 0.65 6.81 20.45
C VAL A 254 0.93 7.82 21.55
N HIS A 255 0.02 8.01 22.50
CA HIS A 255 0.26 8.84 23.67
C HIS A 255 1.52 8.40 24.41
N GLU A 256 1.62 7.11 24.74
CA GLU A 256 2.81 6.56 25.38
C GLU A 256 4.07 6.73 24.53
N HIS A 257 3.99 6.48 23.21
CA HIS A 257 5.12 6.66 22.31
C HIS A 257 5.62 8.12 22.27
N LEU A 258 4.70 9.08 22.25
CA LEU A 258 5.03 10.51 22.23
C LEU A 258 5.55 11.01 23.58
N GLU A 259 5.02 10.49 24.70
CA GLU A 259 5.52 10.83 26.05
C GLU A 259 6.93 10.30 26.29
N ARG A 260 7.26 9.11 25.77
CA ARG A 260 8.62 8.55 25.85
C ARG A 260 9.65 9.33 25.04
N HIS A 261 9.21 10.19 24.11
CA HIS A 261 10.05 11.00 23.23
C HIS A 261 9.61 12.46 23.27
N ASP A 262 9.29 12.98 24.47
CA ASP A 262 8.76 14.33 24.67
C ASP A 262 9.75 15.42 24.22
N GLU A 263 11.04 15.09 24.16
CA GLU A 263 12.09 15.96 23.66
C GLU A 263 12.10 16.10 22.12
N GLU A 264 11.34 15.27 21.40
CA GLU A 264 11.22 15.28 19.94
C GLU A 264 9.81 15.72 19.48
N PRO A 265 9.54 17.05 19.46
CA PRO A 265 8.21 17.56 19.09
C PRO A 265 7.79 17.23 17.65
N LEU A 266 8.76 16.91 16.77
CA LEU A 266 8.47 16.52 15.38
C LEU A 266 7.66 15.23 15.28
N LEU A 267 7.73 14.33 16.26
CA LEU A 267 6.93 13.09 16.28
C LEU A 267 5.45 13.41 16.45
N LYS A 268 5.13 14.34 17.37
CA LYS A 268 3.76 14.82 17.58
C LYS A 268 3.23 15.57 16.36
N GLU A 269 4.06 16.42 15.76
CA GLU A 269 3.70 17.10 14.50
C GLU A 269 3.44 16.10 13.38
N LEU A 270 4.30 15.08 13.21
CA LEU A 270 4.11 14.05 12.19
C LEU A 270 2.78 13.33 12.40
N TRP A 271 2.46 12.89 13.62
CA TRP A 271 1.18 12.26 13.92
C TRP A 271 0.00 13.15 13.52
N TRP A 272 0.06 14.44 13.87
CA TRP A 272 -0.98 15.39 13.48
C TRP A 272 -1.16 15.47 11.96
N TYR A 273 -0.06 15.54 11.19
CA TYR A 273 -0.13 15.57 9.72
C TYR A 273 -0.59 14.25 9.08
N LEU A 274 -0.44 13.12 9.78
CA LEU A 274 -0.83 11.80 9.30
C LEU A 274 -2.25 11.38 9.69
N VAL A 275 -2.77 11.86 10.83
CA VAL A 275 -4.04 11.38 11.39
C VAL A 275 -4.97 12.54 11.74
N THR A 276 -4.59 13.40 12.68
CA THR A 276 -5.48 14.44 13.21
C THR A 276 -5.92 15.45 12.14
N GLY A 277 -4.97 16.07 11.44
CA GLY A 277 -5.23 17.06 10.39
C GLY A 277 -6.04 16.49 9.21
N PRO A 278 -5.68 15.30 8.68
CA PRO A 278 -6.50 14.60 7.69
C PRO A 278 -7.94 14.34 8.14
N LEU A 279 -8.16 13.90 9.38
CA LEU A 279 -9.50 13.67 9.90
C LEU A 279 -10.29 14.97 10.09
N GLU A 280 -9.67 16.03 10.59
CA GLU A 280 -10.28 17.36 10.68
C GLU A 280 -10.72 17.86 9.30
N TYR A 281 -9.86 17.71 8.28
CA TYR A 281 -10.17 18.09 6.90
C TYR A 281 -11.38 17.31 6.36
N VAL A 282 -11.33 15.99 6.43
CA VAL A 282 -12.38 15.10 5.90
C VAL A 282 -13.71 15.33 6.64
N ARG A 283 -13.69 15.45 7.98
CA ARG A 283 -14.88 15.74 8.80
C ARG A 283 -15.45 17.14 8.53
N GLY A 284 -14.59 18.11 8.17
CA GLY A 284 -15.00 19.44 7.77
C GLY A 284 -15.83 19.47 6.48
N GLY A 285 -15.70 18.45 5.63
CA GLY A 285 -16.56 18.23 4.46
C GLY A 285 -16.45 19.30 3.37
N LYS A 286 -15.41 20.14 3.42
CA LYS A 286 -15.16 21.21 2.46
C LYS A 286 -13.87 20.95 1.72
N VAL A 287 -13.99 20.91 0.40
CA VAL A 287 -12.85 20.90 -0.52
C VAL A 287 -11.98 22.14 -0.30
N ASP A 288 -10.72 21.93 0.01
CA ASP A 288 -9.71 22.99 0.13
C ASP A 288 -8.34 22.46 -0.32
N GLU A 289 -7.95 22.85 -1.54
CA GLU A 289 -6.69 22.42 -2.15
C GLU A 289 -5.46 22.95 -1.41
N ALA A 290 -5.52 24.17 -0.86
CA ALA A 290 -4.43 24.73 -0.09
C ALA A 290 -4.21 23.93 1.20
N ARG A 291 -5.29 23.50 1.84
CA ARG A 291 -5.25 22.63 3.01
C ARG A 291 -4.73 21.23 2.67
N GLU A 292 -5.16 20.65 1.55
CA GLU A 292 -4.65 19.35 1.07
C GLU A 292 -3.13 19.41 0.85
N LEU A 293 -2.65 20.46 0.19
CA LEU A 293 -1.22 20.69 -0.05
C LEU A 293 -0.44 20.92 1.25
N GLU A 294 -0.99 21.70 2.18
CA GLU A 294 -0.39 21.93 3.50
C GLU A 294 -0.21 20.62 4.27
N LEU A 295 -1.23 19.75 4.26
CA LEU A 295 -1.18 18.46 4.94
C LEU A 295 -0.15 17.53 4.29
N ALA A 296 -0.15 17.43 2.97
CA ALA A 296 0.78 16.60 2.22
C ALA A 296 2.24 17.06 2.41
N GLU A 297 2.53 18.35 2.18
CA GLU A 297 3.88 18.91 2.33
C GLU A 297 4.32 18.90 3.80
N GLY A 298 3.40 19.19 4.71
CA GLY A 298 3.66 19.13 6.14
C GLY A 298 4.15 17.75 6.57
N SER A 299 3.46 16.68 6.16
CA SER A 299 3.90 15.30 6.44
C SER A 299 5.29 15.00 5.87
N ARG A 300 5.56 15.40 4.61
CA ARG A 300 6.84 15.19 3.92
C ARG A 300 8.00 15.86 4.63
N LEU A 301 7.82 17.13 5.02
CA LEU A 301 8.85 17.90 5.72
C LEU A 301 9.18 17.32 7.09
N ARG A 302 8.18 16.82 7.83
CA ARG A 302 8.42 16.21 9.16
C ARG A 302 9.16 14.89 9.03
N MET A 303 8.76 14.05 8.08
CA MET A 303 9.49 12.82 7.75
C MET A 303 10.96 13.11 7.39
N ALA A 304 11.21 14.08 6.51
CA ALA A 304 12.58 14.45 6.12
C ALA A 304 13.41 14.96 7.32
N LYS A 305 12.83 15.79 8.20
CA LYS A 305 13.50 16.29 9.41
C LYS A 305 13.80 15.17 10.41
N LEU A 306 12.84 14.28 10.66
CA LEU A 306 13.03 13.13 11.56
C LEU A 306 14.12 12.19 11.01
N PHE A 307 14.11 11.93 9.71
CA PHE A 307 15.15 11.14 9.05
C PHE A 307 16.54 11.80 9.22
N ALA A 308 16.66 13.10 8.98
CA ALA A 308 17.91 13.84 9.16
C ALA A 308 18.42 13.86 10.61
N ARG A 309 17.51 13.75 11.59
CA ARG A 309 17.83 13.62 13.03
C ARG A 309 18.12 12.19 13.47
N GLY A 310 18.07 11.21 12.56
CA GLY A 310 18.27 9.80 12.89
C GLY A 310 17.10 9.13 13.61
N ARG A 311 15.93 9.77 13.69
CA ARG A 311 14.69 9.26 14.31
C ARG A 311 13.90 8.33 13.39
N VAL A 312 14.61 7.43 12.71
CA VAL A 312 14.05 6.61 11.64
C VAL A 312 13.08 5.57 12.19
N LEU A 313 13.39 4.96 13.34
CA LEU A 313 12.56 3.90 13.92
C LEU A 313 11.25 4.46 14.48
N GLU A 314 11.32 5.60 15.18
CA GLU A 314 10.18 6.29 15.76
C GLU A 314 9.25 6.82 14.66
N MET A 315 9.83 7.42 13.62
CA MET A 315 9.08 7.86 12.44
C MET A 315 8.35 6.71 11.75
N VAL A 316 9.05 5.58 11.52
CA VAL A 316 8.46 4.43 10.83
C VAL A 316 7.40 3.74 11.68
N TRP A 317 7.60 3.66 13.00
CA TRP A 317 6.58 3.18 13.93
C TRP A 317 5.30 4.02 13.83
N LEU A 318 5.42 5.36 13.85
CA LEU A 318 4.27 6.25 13.71
C LEU A 318 3.57 6.09 12.36
N ILE A 319 4.31 5.95 11.27
CA ILE A 319 3.73 5.75 9.92
C ILE A 319 2.96 4.43 9.86
N ALA A 320 3.54 3.34 10.37
CA ALA A 320 2.89 2.03 10.40
C ALA A 320 1.62 2.08 11.26
N HIS A 321 1.68 2.74 12.41
CA HIS A 321 0.53 2.87 13.30
C HIS A 321 -0.57 3.77 12.71
N ALA A 322 -0.21 4.88 12.06
CA ALA A 322 -1.16 5.74 11.34
C ALA A 322 -1.83 5.01 10.18
N ASN A 323 -1.09 4.17 9.46
CA ASN A 323 -1.62 3.31 8.40
C ASN A 323 -2.63 2.30 8.98
N HIS A 324 -2.31 1.65 10.10
CA HIS A 324 -3.26 0.76 10.81
C HIS A 324 -4.55 1.50 11.22
N HIS A 325 -4.41 2.73 11.74
CA HIS A 325 -5.54 3.59 12.05
C HIS A 325 -6.42 3.89 10.83
N ALA A 326 -5.78 4.20 9.69
CA ALA A 326 -6.48 4.45 8.43
C ALA A 326 -7.29 3.23 7.94
N TRP A 327 -6.84 2.01 8.26
CA TRP A 327 -7.54 0.77 7.92
C TRP A 327 -8.68 0.42 8.88
N GLN A 328 -8.44 0.41 10.19
CA GLN A 328 -9.38 -0.20 11.16
C GLN A 328 -9.94 0.75 12.23
N VAL A 329 -9.37 1.95 12.42
CA VAL A 329 -9.79 2.86 13.50
C VAL A 329 -10.65 3.99 12.94
N ASN A 330 -10.09 4.75 12.01
CA ASN A 330 -10.73 5.96 11.50
C ASN A 330 -11.27 5.81 10.06
N TYR A 331 -10.98 4.68 9.41
CA TYR A 331 -11.51 4.29 8.09
C TYR A 331 -11.26 5.31 6.98
N LEU A 332 -10.14 6.04 7.02
CA LEU A 332 -9.74 6.93 5.93
C LEU A 332 -9.49 6.18 4.62
N PHE A 333 -8.95 4.96 4.67
CA PHE A 333 -8.80 4.14 3.44
C PHE A 333 -10.15 3.70 2.88
N GLU A 334 -11.10 3.29 3.72
CA GLU A 334 -12.47 2.97 3.28
C GLU A 334 -13.16 4.19 2.66
N ALA A 335 -12.96 5.37 3.25
CA ALA A 335 -13.46 6.62 2.71
C ALA A 335 -12.84 6.92 1.34
N ALA A 336 -11.52 6.75 1.19
CA ALA A 336 -10.86 6.93 -0.10
C ALA A 336 -11.33 5.92 -1.15
N MET A 337 -11.55 4.66 -0.77
CA MET A 337 -12.09 3.60 -1.63
C MET A 337 -13.46 3.98 -2.19
N PHE A 338 -14.41 4.35 -1.33
CA PHE A 338 -15.72 4.80 -1.79
C PHE A 338 -15.66 6.12 -2.56
N GLY A 339 -14.77 7.03 -2.16
CA GLY A 339 -14.53 8.27 -2.88
C GLY A 339 -14.06 8.05 -4.31
N SER A 340 -13.16 7.08 -4.51
CA SER A 340 -12.69 6.67 -5.83
C SER A 340 -13.84 6.28 -6.76
N ILE A 341 -14.83 5.54 -6.23
CA ILE A 341 -16.02 5.13 -6.97
C ILE A 341 -16.96 6.32 -7.23
N LEU A 342 -17.17 7.18 -6.23
CA LEU A 342 -18.08 8.32 -6.30
C LEU A 342 -17.57 9.47 -7.16
N ASP A 343 -16.26 9.56 -7.36
CA ASP A 343 -15.64 10.58 -8.19
C ASP A 343 -16.14 10.53 -9.66
N GLY A 344 -16.57 9.35 -10.12
CA GLY A 344 -17.13 9.19 -11.46
C GLY A 344 -16.11 9.50 -12.57
N GLY A 345 -14.81 9.36 -12.27
CA GLY A 345 -13.73 9.54 -13.24
C GLY A 345 -13.33 11.00 -13.51
N LYS A 346 -13.42 11.89 -12.51
CA LYS A 346 -12.98 13.30 -12.62
C LYS A 346 -11.67 13.61 -11.89
N LEU A 347 -11.34 12.81 -10.89
CA LEU A 347 -10.06 12.66 -10.18
C LEU A 347 -9.32 11.42 -10.68
N ILE A 348 -9.50 11.15 -11.96
CA ILE A 348 -8.68 10.26 -12.77
C ILE A 348 -7.21 10.61 -12.53
N GLY A 349 -6.39 9.60 -12.23
CA GLY A 349 -4.96 9.80 -12.10
C GLY A 349 -4.39 10.35 -13.41
N LYS A 350 -3.30 11.12 -13.34
CA LYS A 350 -2.60 11.65 -14.54
C LYS A 350 -2.07 10.56 -15.51
N LEU A 351 -2.38 9.28 -15.28
CA LEU A 351 -2.01 8.11 -16.07
C LEU A 351 -3.20 7.40 -16.73
N ASP A 352 -4.44 7.88 -16.56
CA ASP A 352 -5.58 7.20 -17.16
C ASP A 352 -5.48 7.21 -18.68
N ARG A 353 -5.79 6.04 -19.21
CA ARG A 353 -5.79 5.72 -20.63
C ARG A 353 -7.06 6.29 -21.26
N LYS A 354 -7.17 7.62 -21.31
CA LYS A 354 -7.88 8.21 -22.44
C LYS A 354 -6.96 8.10 -23.64
N ASP A 355 -7.08 6.98 -24.34
CA ASP A 355 -6.79 6.93 -25.77
C ASP A 355 -7.63 8.06 -26.41
N GLN A 356 -6.97 9.15 -26.81
CA GLN A 356 -7.41 9.92 -27.97
C GLN A 356 -6.96 9.17 -29.23
#